data_AF-A0A2I4FGW2-F1
#
_entry.id   AF-A0A2I4FGW2-F1
#
_cell.length_a   1.000
_cell.length_b   1.000
_cell.length_c   1.000
_cell.angle_alpha   90.00
_cell.angle_beta   90.00
_cell.angle_gamma   90.00
#
_symmetry.space_group_name_H-M   'P 1'
#
loop_
_entity.id
_entity.type
_entity.pdbx_description
1 polymer ?
#
loop_
_entity_poly.entity_id
_entity_poly.type
_entity_poly.pdbx_seq_one_letter_code
_entity_poly.pdbx_strand_id
1 'polypeptide(L)'
;MVPAVNQEQRKHGRGPAKCTEFLKLRKHGKVHLKINDGKTAPCCENASMFTTRVTWIVKHHCEMSYAKWTDVPQAQKDELIDCVRGDFVLDWELENHRLTVLKQLRKRFNAFHHELHKKYLSYGSHEEALAFGTSMVDSLVWIKLCERWGSDAFKKISSQNRENRKRLNINHTVGRKSFVRILEEKRATKMNLVEFYKETRWSKKNGKFVTSATEDTYKKMVGKLDDLEPEKCTDDAAASVFREVLGHRPGYARGLGEMVIPESTRQRDREREKEYLASVEEHKKDADHYKTQLDEMRGEMRVLLERQNEIDKKLRSFFANFPSHGESLGETQ
;
A
#
# COMPACT_ATOMS: atom_id res chain seq x y z
N MET A 1 -60.27 13.92 21.40
CA MET A 1 -59.06 14.60 20.88
C MET A 1 -57.87 13.66 21.09
N VAL A 2 -57.34 13.10 20.00
CA VAL A 2 -56.17 12.20 20.02
C VAL A 2 -54.94 13.03 19.60
N PRO A 3 -53.81 12.98 20.33
CA PRO A 3 -52.66 13.80 19.99
C PRO A 3 -51.92 13.23 18.78
N ALA A 4 -51.58 14.10 17.83
CA ALA A 4 -50.84 13.78 16.63
C ALA A 4 -49.39 13.40 16.96
N VAL A 5 -48.98 12.19 16.58
CA VAL A 5 -47.61 11.70 16.65
C VAL A 5 -46.77 12.48 15.64
N ASN A 6 -45.84 13.28 16.14
CA ASN A 6 -44.88 14.03 15.34
C ASN A 6 -43.85 13.05 14.74
N GLN A 7 -44.05 12.65 13.49
CA GLN A 7 -43.07 11.83 12.76
C GLN A 7 -41.87 12.72 12.40
N GLU A 8 -40.76 12.55 13.12
CA GLU A 8 -39.48 13.15 12.74
C GLU A 8 -39.10 12.71 11.32
N GLN A 9 -39.11 13.66 10.39
CA GLN A 9 -38.67 13.45 9.02
C GLN A 9 -37.20 13.01 9.01
N ARG A 10 -36.94 11.76 8.60
CA ARG A 10 -35.59 11.25 8.39
C ARG A 10 -34.85 12.15 7.38
N LYS A 11 -33.76 12.77 7.82
CA LYS A 11 -32.90 13.59 6.96
C LYS A 11 -32.44 12.77 5.75
N HIS A 12 -32.62 13.31 4.55
CA HIS A 12 -32.16 12.68 3.32
C HIS A 12 -30.65 12.38 3.40
N GLY A 13 -30.31 11.09 3.32
CA GLY A 13 -28.92 10.65 3.26
C GLY A 13 -28.26 11.01 1.93
N ARG A 14 -26.93 11.15 1.91
CA ARG A 14 -26.18 11.27 0.66
C ARG A 14 -26.23 9.93 -0.10
N GLY A 15 -26.66 9.96 -1.36
CA GLY A 15 -26.69 8.78 -2.22
C GLY A 15 -25.29 8.24 -2.58
N PRO A 16 -25.22 7.09 -3.27
CA PRO A 16 -23.95 6.47 -3.68
C PRO A 16 -23.07 7.43 -4.49
N ALA A 17 -21.76 7.42 -4.23
CA ALA A 17 -20.82 8.26 -4.97
C ALA A 17 -20.68 7.74 -6.42
N LYS A 18 -21.11 8.56 -7.39
CA LYS A 18 -21.11 8.22 -8.83
C LYS A 18 -19.77 8.42 -9.54
N CYS A 19 -18.71 8.84 -8.83
CA CYS A 19 -17.38 9.10 -9.40
C CYS A 19 -17.35 10.13 -10.56
N THR A 20 -18.36 10.99 -10.68
CA THR A 20 -18.56 11.89 -11.83
C THR A 20 -17.46 12.94 -11.97
N GLU A 21 -16.99 13.51 -10.85
CA GLU A 21 -15.91 14.49 -10.82
C GLU A 21 -14.58 13.91 -11.32
N PHE A 22 -14.27 12.68 -10.88
CA PHE A 22 -13.10 11.95 -11.37
C PHE A 22 -13.19 11.73 -12.89
N LEU A 23 -14.35 11.30 -13.40
CA LEU A 23 -14.54 11.09 -14.84
C LEU A 23 -14.31 12.38 -15.65
N LYS A 24 -14.67 13.55 -15.13
CA LYS A 24 -14.40 14.84 -15.78
C LYS A 24 -12.89 15.09 -15.89
N LEU A 25 -12.15 14.93 -14.80
CA LEU A 25 -10.69 15.15 -14.81
C LEU A 25 -9.97 14.12 -15.66
N ARG A 26 -10.44 12.86 -15.65
CA ARG A 26 -9.81 11.78 -16.42
C ARG A 26 -9.86 12.02 -17.93
N LYS A 27 -10.82 12.81 -18.43
CA LYS A 27 -10.88 13.24 -19.85
C LYS A 27 -9.66 14.06 -20.27
N HIS A 28 -9.03 14.76 -19.33
CA HIS A 28 -7.86 15.60 -19.58
C HIS A 28 -6.52 14.87 -19.32
N GLY A 29 -6.57 13.56 -19.06
CA GLY A 29 -5.39 12.76 -18.76
C GLY A 29 -5.48 12.06 -17.40
N LYS A 30 -4.37 11.48 -16.94
CA LYS A 30 -4.29 10.83 -15.63
C LYS A 30 -4.31 11.89 -14.52
N VAL A 31 -4.98 11.59 -13.41
CA VAL A 31 -5.08 12.52 -12.27
C VAL A 31 -3.79 12.47 -11.45
N HIS A 32 -3.15 13.62 -11.26
CA HIS A 32 -1.93 13.69 -10.45
C HIS A 32 -2.22 13.51 -8.95
N LEU A 33 -1.37 12.74 -8.27
CA LEU A 33 -1.37 12.57 -6.82
C LEU A 33 -0.01 12.94 -6.24
N LYS A 34 -0.01 13.79 -5.23
CA LYS A 34 1.18 14.09 -4.42
C LYS A 34 1.18 13.17 -3.19
N ILE A 35 2.24 12.38 -3.03
CA ILE A 35 2.51 11.58 -1.84
C ILE A 35 3.92 11.95 -1.38
N ASN A 36 4.05 12.45 -0.17
CA ASN A 36 5.37 12.83 0.36
C ASN A 36 6.15 11.60 0.83
N ASP A 37 7.48 11.73 0.86
CA ASP A 37 8.36 10.72 1.44
C ASP A 37 7.96 10.40 2.90
N GLY A 38 8.09 9.13 3.28
CA GLY A 38 7.68 8.61 4.58
C GLY A 38 6.15 8.59 4.80
N LYS A 39 5.33 8.87 3.79
CA LYS A 39 3.85 8.84 3.87
C LYS A 39 3.27 7.85 2.87
N THR A 40 2.17 7.20 3.25
CA THR A 40 1.45 6.19 2.45
C THR A 40 0.00 6.60 2.16
N ALA A 41 -0.23 7.89 1.97
CA ALA A 41 -1.50 8.44 1.50
C ALA A 41 -1.27 9.78 0.76
N PRO A 42 -2.13 10.13 -0.21
CA PRO A 42 -2.02 11.39 -0.90
C PRO A 42 -2.28 12.59 0.03
N CYS A 43 -1.51 13.65 -0.13
CA CYS A 43 -1.59 14.89 0.65
C CYS A 43 -2.16 16.09 -0.12
N CYS A 44 -2.55 15.91 -1.39
CA CYS A 44 -3.12 16.96 -2.26
C CYS A 44 -4.66 17.03 -2.26
N GLU A 45 -5.22 18.00 -3.00
CA GLU A 45 -6.66 18.19 -3.18
C GLU A 45 -7.35 16.92 -3.70
N ASN A 46 -6.69 16.23 -4.64
CA ASN A 46 -7.18 15.03 -5.32
C ASN A 46 -7.28 13.78 -4.43
N ALA A 47 -6.84 13.84 -3.16
CA ALA A 47 -6.84 12.69 -2.23
C ALA A 47 -8.25 12.09 -2.00
N SER A 48 -9.29 12.94 -1.96
CA SER A 48 -10.69 12.50 -1.82
C SER A 48 -11.19 11.78 -3.07
N MET A 49 -10.79 12.25 -4.25
CA MET A 49 -11.12 11.61 -5.53
C MET A 49 -10.43 10.26 -5.68
N PHE A 50 -9.13 10.17 -5.34
CA PHE A 50 -8.42 8.90 -5.27
C PHE A 50 -9.18 7.90 -4.40
N THR A 51 -9.57 8.32 -3.20
CA THR A 51 -10.36 7.48 -2.29
C THR A 51 -11.68 7.01 -2.91
N THR A 52 -12.40 7.92 -3.57
CA THR A 52 -13.70 7.64 -4.17
C THR A 52 -13.56 6.69 -5.36
N ARG A 53 -12.57 6.92 -6.22
CA ARG A 53 -12.29 6.08 -7.39
C ARG A 53 -11.84 4.69 -7.01
N VAL A 54 -10.93 4.55 -6.04
CA VAL A 54 -10.53 3.23 -5.51
C VAL A 54 -11.73 2.48 -4.92
N THR A 55 -12.64 3.20 -4.24
CA THR A 55 -13.89 2.59 -3.75
C THR A 55 -14.74 2.06 -4.89
N TRP A 56 -14.86 2.82 -5.97
CA TRP A 56 -15.59 2.39 -7.17
C TRP A 56 -14.93 1.16 -7.81
N ILE A 57 -13.60 1.17 -7.99
CA ILE A 57 -12.83 0.07 -8.58
C ILE A 57 -13.07 -1.22 -7.79
N VAL A 58 -12.91 -1.17 -6.47
CA VAL A 58 -13.13 -2.34 -5.61
C VAL A 58 -14.56 -2.87 -5.73
N LYS A 59 -15.57 -2.00 -5.79
CA LYS A 59 -16.97 -2.44 -5.88
C LYS A 59 -17.34 -3.10 -7.22
N HIS A 60 -16.66 -2.74 -8.31
CA HIS A 60 -17.04 -3.19 -9.65
C HIS A 60 -16.11 -4.27 -10.20
N HIS A 61 -14.86 -4.32 -9.74
CA HIS A 61 -13.83 -5.22 -10.31
C HIS A 61 -13.29 -6.25 -9.31
N CYS A 62 -13.57 -6.12 -8.01
CA CYS A 62 -13.10 -7.09 -7.02
C CYS A 62 -14.23 -8.06 -6.64
N GLU A 63 -13.90 -9.35 -6.59
CA GLU A 63 -14.83 -10.37 -6.10
C GLU A 63 -14.96 -10.30 -4.58
N MET A 64 -16.19 -10.09 -4.10
CA MET A 64 -16.47 -9.92 -2.67
C MET A 64 -16.72 -11.23 -1.92
N SER A 65 -16.54 -12.38 -2.57
CA SER A 65 -16.72 -13.69 -1.94
C SER A 65 -15.62 -14.00 -0.92
N TYR A 66 -14.43 -13.44 -1.10
CA TYR A 66 -13.29 -13.65 -0.22
C TYR A 66 -13.52 -13.10 1.19
N ALA A 67 -13.15 -13.87 2.20
CA ALA A 67 -13.36 -13.48 3.58
C ALA A 67 -12.44 -12.31 4.00
N LYS A 68 -11.19 -12.33 3.55
CA LYS A 68 -10.19 -11.33 3.91
C LYS A 68 -9.48 -10.87 2.63
N TRP A 69 -8.98 -9.63 2.67
CA TRP A 69 -8.15 -9.08 1.59
C TRP A 69 -6.88 -9.93 1.32
N THR A 70 -6.37 -10.61 2.34
CA THR A 70 -5.22 -11.52 2.20
C THR A 70 -5.53 -12.70 1.31
N ASP A 71 -6.78 -13.15 1.32
CA ASP A 71 -7.25 -14.36 0.64
C ASP A 71 -7.59 -14.08 -0.84
N VAL A 72 -7.67 -12.80 -1.22
CA VAL A 72 -7.86 -12.36 -2.61
C VAL A 72 -6.61 -12.75 -3.43
N PRO A 73 -6.77 -13.44 -4.58
CA PRO A 73 -5.66 -13.84 -5.44
C PRO A 73 -4.80 -12.66 -5.88
N GLN A 74 -3.50 -12.89 -6.05
CA GLN A 74 -2.58 -11.83 -6.46
C GLN A 74 -2.94 -11.27 -7.85
N ALA A 75 -3.31 -12.13 -8.80
CA ALA A 75 -3.76 -11.70 -10.13
C ALA A 75 -4.93 -10.69 -10.06
N GLN A 76 -5.93 -10.93 -9.21
CA GLN A 76 -7.03 -9.99 -9.03
C GLN A 76 -6.57 -8.69 -8.35
N LYS A 77 -5.61 -8.75 -7.42
CA LYS A 77 -5.02 -7.52 -6.84
C LYS A 77 -4.30 -6.72 -7.92
N ASP A 78 -3.58 -7.39 -8.81
CA ASP A 78 -2.82 -6.77 -9.90
C ASP A 78 -3.76 -6.08 -10.90
N GLU A 79 -4.88 -6.71 -11.27
CA GLU A 79 -5.92 -6.05 -12.10
C GLU A 79 -6.47 -4.77 -11.46
N LEU A 80 -6.72 -4.78 -10.14
CA LEU A 80 -7.18 -3.60 -9.42
C LEU A 80 -6.10 -2.51 -9.36
N ILE A 81 -4.83 -2.91 -9.23
CA ILE A 81 -3.67 -2.03 -9.26
C ILE A 81 -3.52 -1.40 -10.65
N ASP A 82 -3.70 -2.17 -11.72
CA ASP A 82 -3.64 -1.69 -13.10
C ASP A 82 -4.76 -0.69 -13.41
N CYS A 83 -5.97 -0.90 -12.88
CA CYS A 83 -7.03 0.10 -12.94
C CYS A 83 -6.58 1.43 -12.31
N VAL A 84 -5.97 1.38 -11.12
CA VAL A 84 -5.47 2.57 -10.43
C VAL A 84 -4.30 3.22 -11.19
N ARG A 85 -3.39 2.42 -11.75
CA ARG A 85 -2.27 2.87 -12.59
C ARG A 85 -2.75 3.56 -13.87
N GLY A 86 -3.87 3.10 -14.44
CA GLY A 86 -4.53 3.71 -15.58
C GLY A 86 -5.16 5.07 -15.26
N ASP A 87 -5.55 5.29 -14.00
CA ASP A 87 -6.34 6.44 -13.57
C ASP A 87 -5.52 7.59 -12.97
N PHE A 88 -4.41 7.27 -12.30
CA PHE A 88 -3.62 8.22 -11.53
C PHE A 88 -2.15 8.25 -11.97
N VAL A 89 -1.53 9.43 -11.86
CA VAL A 89 -0.07 9.57 -11.99
C VAL A 89 0.54 9.25 -10.62
N LEU A 90 1.26 8.13 -10.57
CA LEU A 90 2.00 7.66 -9.41
C LEU A 90 3.37 7.19 -9.90
N ASP A 91 4.40 7.52 -9.13
CA ASP A 91 5.69 6.84 -9.23
C ASP A 91 5.55 5.40 -8.73
N TRP A 92 5.77 4.42 -9.60
CA TRP A 92 5.70 2.99 -9.24
C TRP A 92 7.07 2.42 -8.88
N GLU A 93 8.15 3.19 -8.91
CA GLU A 93 9.44 2.80 -8.35
C GLU A 93 9.49 3.03 -6.85
N LEU A 94 8.77 4.05 -6.37
CA LEU A 94 8.69 4.37 -4.96
C LEU A 94 7.76 3.44 -4.18
N GLU A 95 8.30 2.76 -3.16
CA GLU A 95 7.56 1.82 -2.32
C GLU A 95 6.36 2.48 -1.60
N ASN A 96 6.52 3.71 -1.13
CA ASN A 96 5.45 4.42 -0.43
C ASN A 96 4.22 4.68 -1.31
N HIS A 97 4.40 4.83 -2.63
CA HIS A 97 3.31 4.94 -3.59
C HIS A 97 2.60 3.60 -3.81
N ARG A 98 3.36 2.51 -4.01
CA ARG A 98 2.81 1.14 -4.09
C ARG A 98 1.98 0.80 -2.85
N LEU A 99 2.54 1.06 -1.67
CA LEU A 99 1.86 0.87 -0.38
C LEU A 99 0.61 1.74 -0.25
N THR A 100 0.61 2.96 -0.78
CA THR A 100 -0.56 3.85 -0.78
C THR A 100 -1.74 3.18 -1.50
N VAL A 101 -1.50 2.61 -2.69
CA VAL A 101 -2.52 1.93 -3.48
C VAL A 101 -2.99 0.66 -2.77
N LEU A 102 -2.06 -0.21 -2.36
CA LEU A 102 -2.38 -1.47 -1.68
C LEU A 102 -3.17 -1.27 -0.38
N LYS A 103 -2.73 -0.34 0.48
CA LYS A 103 -3.44 -0.01 1.72
C LYS A 103 -4.83 0.53 1.43
N GLN A 104 -4.97 1.38 0.41
CA GLN A 104 -6.27 1.96 0.08
C GLN A 104 -7.23 0.90 -0.47
N LEU A 105 -6.78 0.01 -1.37
CA LEU A 105 -7.57 -1.11 -1.87
C LEU A 105 -8.07 -2.00 -0.72
N ARG A 106 -7.16 -2.44 0.15
CA ARG A 106 -7.49 -3.21 1.36
C ARG A 106 -8.52 -2.50 2.23
N LYS A 107 -8.36 -1.19 2.46
CA LYS A 107 -9.29 -0.40 3.27
C LYS A 107 -10.68 -0.35 2.64
N ARG A 108 -10.77 -0.20 1.31
CA ARG A 108 -12.06 -0.14 0.61
C ARG A 108 -12.74 -1.49 0.50
N PHE A 109 -11.97 -2.57 0.34
CA PHE A 109 -12.48 -3.92 0.45
C PHE A 109 -13.14 -4.16 1.82
N ASN A 110 -12.39 -3.92 2.91
CA ASN A 110 -12.92 -4.12 4.27
C ASN A 110 -14.11 -3.19 4.59
N ALA A 111 -14.07 -1.94 4.11
CA ALA A 111 -15.18 -1.02 4.27
C ALA A 111 -16.43 -1.52 3.55
N PHE A 112 -16.31 -2.08 2.35
CA PHE A 112 -17.45 -2.61 1.61
C PHE A 112 -18.01 -3.88 2.27
N HIS A 113 -17.17 -4.79 2.76
CA HIS A 113 -17.62 -5.91 3.62
C HIS A 113 -18.37 -5.43 4.86
N HIS A 114 -17.92 -4.34 5.49
CA HIS A 114 -18.62 -3.77 6.63
C HIS A 114 -20.00 -3.21 6.25
N GLU A 115 -20.13 -2.54 5.09
CA GLU A 115 -21.44 -2.10 4.58
C GLU A 115 -22.38 -3.29 4.31
N LEU A 116 -21.88 -4.35 3.70
CA LEU A 116 -22.65 -5.58 3.46
C LEU A 116 -23.06 -6.24 4.79
N HIS A 117 -22.16 -6.30 5.77
CA HIS A 117 -22.48 -6.83 7.09
C HIS A 117 -23.50 -5.96 7.84
N LYS A 118 -23.48 -4.64 7.69
CA LYS A 118 -24.56 -3.77 8.23
C LYS A 118 -25.90 -4.06 7.58
N LYS A 119 -25.91 -4.34 6.27
CA LYS A 119 -27.13 -4.77 5.57
C LYS A 119 -27.62 -6.12 6.10
N TYR A 120 -26.73 -7.06 6.35
CA TYR A 120 -27.07 -8.35 6.99
C TYR A 120 -27.69 -8.15 8.37
N LEU A 121 -27.08 -7.32 9.22
CA LEU A 121 -27.60 -7.00 10.56
C LEU A 121 -28.90 -6.18 10.55
N SER A 122 -29.34 -5.67 9.39
CA SER A 122 -30.62 -4.95 9.27
C SER A 122 -31.81 -5.90 9.12
N TYR A 123 -31.57 -7.16 8.79
CA TYR A 123 -32.59 -8.22 8.77
C TYR A 123 -32.83 -8.75 10.18
N GLY A 124 -34.04 -9.22 10.46
CA GLY A 124 -34.43 -9.77 11.76
C GLY A 124 -33.83 -11.13 12.05
N SER A 125 -33.59 -11.94 11.02
CA SER A 125 -32.97 -13.27 11.15
C SER A 125 -31.96 -13.60 10.04
N HIS A 126 -31.20 -14.68 10.25
CA HIS A 126 -30.24 -15.17 9.26
C HIS A 126 -30.95 -15.71 8.00
N GLU A 127 -32.04 -16.42 8.19
CA GLU A 127 -32.90 -16.97 7.14
C GLU A 127 -33.53 -15.86 6.31
N GLU A 128 -33.97 -14.79 6.97
CA GLU A 128 -34.49 -13.59 6.30
C GLU A 128 -33.42 -12.94 5.42
N ALA A 129 -32.19 -12.79 5.93
CA ALA A 129 -31.09 -12.22 5.17
C ALA A 129 -30.75 -13.06 3.92
N LEU A 130 -30.80 -14.39 4.03
CA LEU A 130 -30.59 -15.32 2.90
C LEU A 130 -31.71 -15.21 1.85
N ALA A 131 -32.96 -15.12 2.29
CA ALA A 131 -34.12 -15.08 1.39
C ALA A 131 -34.24 -13.76 0.62
N PHE A 132 -34.06 -12.62 1.29
CA PHE A 132 -34.25 -11.30 0.66
C PHE A 132 -33.03 -10.77 -0.07
N GLY A 133 -31.82 -11.27 0.24
CA GLY A 133 -30.62 -10.91 -0.52
C GLY A 133 -30.20 -9.44 -0.42
N THR A 134 -29.36 -9.00 -1.35
CA THR A 134 -29.00 -7.59 -1.54
C THR A 134 -28.71 -7.30 -3.01
N SER A 135 -28.98 -6.08 -3.48
CA SER A 135 -28.60 -5.63 -4.82
C SER A 135 -27.14 -5.16 -4.92
N MET A 136 -26.40 -5.16 -3.81
CA MET A 136 -25.03 -4.64 -3.74
C MET A 136 -23.99 -5.62 -4.29
N VAL A 137 -24.29 -6.92 -4.31
CA VAL A 137 -23.43 -8.01 -4.80
C VAL A 137 -24.30 -9.09 -5.41
N ASP A 138 -23.70 -10.00 -6.17
CA ASP A 138 -24.39 -11.18 -6.69
C ASP A 138 -24.96 -12.06 -5.55
N SER A 139 -26.08 -12.74 -5.84
CA SER A 139 -26.79 -13.60 -4.90
C SER A 139 -25.91 -14.71 -4.30
N LEU A 140 -25.07 -15.37 -5.12
CA LEU A 140 -24.18 -16.43 -4.64
C LEU A 140 -23.10 -15.87 -3.71
N VAL A 141 -22.59 -14.68 -4.04
CA VAL A 141 -21.63 -13.97 -3.18
C VAL A 141 -22.28 -13.59 -1.85
N TRP A 142 -23.52 -13.10 -1.90
CA TRP A 142 -24.28 -12.75 -0.69
C TRP A 142 -24.51 -13.95 0.24
N ILE A 143 -24.89 -15.12 -0.31
CA ILE A 143 -25.10 -16.35 0.46
C ILE A 143 -23.81 -16.75 1.19
N LYS A 144 -22.68 -16.83 0.49
CA LYS A 144 -21.36 -17.12 1.08
C LYS A 144 -21.00 -16.17 2.23
N LEU A 145 -21.32 -14.89 2.07
CA LEU A 145 -21.07 -13.88 3.11
C LEU A 145 -21.98 -14.05 4.32
N CYS A 146 -23.26 -14.36 4.09
CA CYS A 146 -24.22 -14.65 5.16
C CYS A 146 -23.79 -15.86 5.97
N GLU A 147 -23.44 -16.98 5.33
CA GLU A 147 -22.93 -18.19 5.99
C GLU A 147 -21.75 -17.87 6.91
N ARG A 148 -20.79 -17.08 6.40
CA ARG A 148 -19.66 -16.62 7.20
C ARG A 148 -20.10 -15.81 8.41
N TRP A 149 -20.99 -14.83 8.27
CA TRP A 149 -21.44 -14.00 9.38
C TRP A 149 -22.32 -14.76 10.39
N GLY A 150 -23.04 -15.77 9.93
CA GLY A 150 -23.80 -16.71 10.75
C GLY A 150 -22.92 -17.62 11.60
N SER A 151 -21.68 -17.90 11.16
CA SER A 151 -20.75 -18.79 11.87
C SER A 151 -20.33 -18.27 13.25
N ASP A 152 -20.15 -19.19 14.20
CA ASP A 152 -19.71 -18.87 15.56
C ASP A 152 -18.30 -18.29 15.60
N ALA A 153 -17.43 -18.75 14.71
CA ALA A 153 -16.08 -18.20 14.55
C ALA A 153 -16.11 -16.70 14.25
N PHE A 154 -16.97 -16.27 13.32
CA PHE A 154 -17.12 -14.85 13.01
C PHE A 154 -17.75 -14.07 14.16
N LYS A 155 -18.81 -14.60 14.79
CA LYS A 155 -19.46 -13.96 15.94
C LYS A 155 -18.48 -13.72 17.09
N LYS A 156 -17.60 -14.69 17.39
CA LYS A 156 -16.54 -14.57 18.40
C LYS A 156 -15.56 -13.44 18.06
N ILE A 157 -15.05 -13.41 16.82
CA ILE A 157 -14.13 -12.35 16.36
C ILE A 157 -14.81 -10.98 16.40
N SER A 158 -16.07 -10.89 15.95
CA SER A 158 -16.85 -9.65 15.94
C SER A 158 -17.06 -9.10 17.36
N SER A 159 -17.42 -9.97 18.31
CA SER A 159 -17.58 -9.61 19.72
C SER A 159 -16.27 -9.08 20.32
N GLN A 160 -15.15 -9.79 20.11
CA GLN A 160 -13.84 -9.33 20.59
C GLN A 160 -13.44 -7.98 19.98
N ASN A 161 -13.66 -7.78 18.68
CA ASN A 161 -13.36 -6.52 18.02
C ASN A 161 -14.22 -5.36 18.54
N ARG A 162 -15.47 -5.62 18.92
CA ARG A 162 -16.35 -4.64 19.57
C ARG A 162 -15.82 -4.25 20.94
N GLU A 163 -15.37 -5.21 21.76
CA GLU A 163 -14.74 -4.90 23.06
C GLU A 163 -13.41 -4.14 22.90
N ASN A 164 -12.59 -4.52 21.92
CA ASN A 164 -11.37 -3.79 21.58
C ASN A 164 -11.68 -2.35 21.16
N ARG A 165 -12.77 -2.13 20.40
CA ARG A 165 -13.19 -0.79 19.99
C ARG A 165 -13.65 0.07 21.16
N LYS A 166 -14.32 -0.51 22.17
CA LYS A 166 -14.71 0.21 23.40
C LYS A 166 -13.52 0.74 24.20
N ARG A 167 -12.36 0.07 24.11
CA ARG A 167 -11.11 0.51 24.76
C ARG A 167 -10.42 1.70 24.07
N LEU A 168 -10.91 2.14 22.90
CA LEU A 168 -10.37 3.31 22.21
C LEU A 168 -10.79 4.60 22.90
N ASN A 169 -9.88 5.18 23.68
CA ASN A 169 -10.10 6.39 24.49
C ASN A 169 -9.66 7.70 23.79
N ILE A 170 -8.82 7.61 22.76
CA ILE A 170 -8.28 8.75 22.02
C ILE A 170 -8.93 8.81 20.64
N ASN A 171 -9.79 9.81 20.43
CA ASN A 171 -10.48 10.08 19.16
C ASN A 171 -10.01 11.41 18.56
N HIS A 172 -10.17 11.58 17.24
CA HIS A 172 -9.82 12.78 16.49
C HIS A 172 -11.06 13.43 15.84
N THR A 173 -10.96 14.69 15.42
CA THR A 173 -12.07 15.48 14.83
C THR A 173 -11.93 15.76 13.33
N VAL A 174 -10.88 15.25 12.69
CA VAL A 174 -10.48 15.63 11.31
C VAL A 174 -11.38 15.11 10.19
N GLY A 175 -12.38 14.28 10.51
CA GLY A 175 -13.36 13.78 9.55
C GLY A 175 -12.72 12.99 8.41
N ARG A 176 -13.05 13.37 7.16
CA ARG A 176 -12.56 12.68 5.93
C ARG A 176 -11.13 13.09 5.53
N LYS A 177 -10.59 14.18 6.10
CA LYS A 177 -9.26 14.67 5.75
C LYS A 177 -8.21 13.82 6.47
N SER A 178 -7.23 13.31 5.73
CA SER A 178 -6.15 12.52 6.30
C SER A 178 -5.20 13.40 7.11
N PHE A 179 -4.56 12.84 8.15
CA PHE A 179 -3.53 13.54 8.91
C PHE A 179 -2.36 14.01 8.04
N VAL A 180 -1.97 13.24 7.02
CA VAL A 180 -0.90 13.64 6.09
C VAL A 180 -1.28 14.87 5.25
N ARG A 181 -2.56 15.03 4.89
CA ARG A 181 -3.05 16.22 4.20
C ARG A 181 -3.08 17.44 5.11
N ILE A 182 -3.48 17.26 6.38
CA ILE A 182 -3.46 18.37 7.36
C ILE A 182 -2.02 18.82 7.64
N LEU A 183 -1.09 17.87 7.82
CA LEU A 183 0.33 18.18 7.99
C LEU A 183 0.88 18.95 6.79
N GLU A 184 0.50 18.58 5.57
CA GLU A 184 0.92 19.29 4.36
C GLU A 184 0.33 20.71 4.28
N GLU A 185 -0.98 20.87 4.52
CA GLU A 185 -1.64 22.19 4.54
C GLU A 185 -1.06 23.11 5.63
N LYS A 186 -0.59 22.55 6.75
CA LYS A 186 -0.01 23.29 7.88
C LYS A 186 1.51 23.42 7.83
N ARG A 187 2.15 22.93 6.75
CA ARG A 187 3.59 23.03 6.56
C ARG A 187 4.06 24.48 6.45
N ALA A 188 3.29 25.33 5.76
CA ALA A 188 3.60 26.76 5.62
C ALA A 188 3.55 27.51 6.97
N THR A 189 2.67 27.09 7.87
CA THR A 189 2.53 27.67 9.22
C THR A 189 3.53 27.11 10.24
N LYS A 190 4.43 26.19 9.84
CA LYS A 190 5.41 25.53 10.73
C LYS A 190 4.80 24.99 12.03
N MET A 191 3.63 24.35 11.92
CA MET A 191 2.94 23.78 13.07
C MET A 191 3.74 22.59 13.62
N ASN A 192 4.08 22.65 14.91
CA ASN A 192 4.79 21.54 15.56
C ASN A 192 3.85 20.36 15.88
N LEU A 193 4.40 19.20 16.27
CA LEU A 193 3.59 17.99 16.49
C LEU A 193 2.65 18.06 17.71
N VAL A 194 2.99 18.87 18.72
CA VAL A 194 2.14 19.06 19.90
C VAL A 194 0.93 19.95 19.56
N GLU A 195 1.15 21.02 18.80
CA GLU A 195 0.08 21.83 18.23
C GLU A 195 -0.81 21.02 17.27
N PHE A 196 -0.20 20.19 16.42
CA PHE A 196 -0.92 19.27 15.55
C PHE A 196 -1.81 18.30 16.33
N TYR A 197 -1.32 17.79 17.48
CA TYR A 197 -2.12 16.95 18.36
C TYR A 197 -3.39 17.67 18.80
N LYS A 198 -3.28 18.94 19.23
CA LYS A 198 -4.42 19.79 19.60
C LYS A 198 -5.34 20.03 18.40
N GLU A 199 -4.84 20.50 17.27
CA GLU A 199 -5.65 20.84 16.08
C GLU A 199 -6.52 19.66 15.62
N THR A 200 -5.97 18.45 15.67
CA THR A 200 -6.67 17.24 15.22
C THR A 200 -7.62 16.62 16.23
N ARG A 201 -7.57 17.04 17.50
CA ARG A 201 -8.34 16.47 18.62
C ARG A 201 -9.15 17.51 19.40
N TRP A 202 -9.09 18.76 18.95
CA TRP A 202 -9.92 19.85 19.44
C TRP A 202 -11.26 19.88 18.69
N SER A 203 -12.35 19.95 19.43
CA SER A 203 -13.68 20.17 18.86
C SER A 203 -13.94 21.66 18.72
N LYS A 204 -13.83 22.18 17.50
CA LYS A 204 -14.16 23.59 17.19
C LYS A 204 -15.62 23.93 17.52
N LYS A 205 -16.53 22.95 17.41
CA LYS A 205 -17.95 23.11 17.75
C LYS A 205 -18.19 23.28 19.26
N ASN A 206 -17.49 22.49 20.08
CA ASN A 206 -17.74 22.45 21.52
C ASN A 206 -16.72 23.25 22.34
N GLY A 207 -15.69 23.83 21.68
CA GLY A 207 -14.62 24.57 22.36
C GLY A 207 -13.82 23.73 23.37
N LYS A 208 -13.71 22.41 23.15
CA LYS A 208 -13.01 21.49 24.08
C LYS A 208 -12.42 20.28 23.36
N PHE A 209 -11.54 19.55 24.05
CA PHE A 209 -11.03 18.25 23.60
C PHE A 209 -12.16 17.21 23.47
N VAL A 210 -11.98 16.24 22.57
CA VAL A 210 -13.00 15.21 22.31
C VAL A 210 -13.23 14.30 23.52
N THR A 211 -12.15 13.97 24.24
CA THR A 211 -12.20 13.14 25.45
C THR A 211 -11.28 13.71 26.54
N SER A 212 -11.57 13.43 27.81
CA SER A 212 -10.66 13.78 28.92
C SER A 212 -9.26 13.19 28.71
N ALA A 213 -9.19 11.92 28.30
CA ALA A 213 -7.91 11.27 27.98
C ALA A 213 -7.09 12.01 26.91
N THR A 214 -7.74 12.61 25.90
CA THR A 214 -7.02 13.44 24.92
C THR A 214 -6.47 14.72 25.53
N GLU A 215 -7.23 15.36 26.42
CA GLU A 215 -6.81 16.57 27.12
C GLU A 215 -5.64 16.28 28.08
N ASP A 216 -5.73 15.22 28.89
CA ASP A 216 -4.67 14.84 29.83
C ASP A 216 -3.37 14.51 29.10
N THR A 217 -3.47 13.84 27.95
CA THR A 217 -2.31 13.55 27.10
C THR A 217 -1.69 14.84 26.55
N TYR A 218 -2.52 15.80 26.13
CA TYR A 218 -2.03 17.10 25.64
C TYR A 218 -1.37 17.90 26.76
N LYS A 219 -1.97 17.96 27.96
CA LYS A 219 -1.39 18.62 29.14
C LYS A 219 -0.02 18.05 29.50
N LYS A 220 0.16 16.72 29.41
CA LYS A 220 1.47 16.07 29.58
C LYS A 220 2.50 16.50 28.54
N MET A 221 2.10 16.68 27.28
CA MET A 221 3.01 17.18 26.24
C MET A 221 3.41 18.63 26.49
N VAL A 222 2.45 19.48 26.88
CA VAL A 222 2.72 20.89 27.17
C VAL A 222 3.62 21.03 28.39
N GLY A 223 3.32 20.35 29.50
CA GLY A 223 4.17 20.41 30.69
C GLY A 223 5.63 20.02 30.40
N LYS A 224 5.84 18.96 29.61
CA LYS A 224 7.18 18.56 29.19
C LYS A 224 7.89 19.54 28.25
N LEU A 225 7.13 20.35 27.50
CA LEU A 225 7.71 21.42 26.69
C LEU A 225 8.03 22.65 27.55
N ASP A 226 7.18 22.97 28.52
CA ASP A 226 7.37 24.08 29.46
C ASP A 226 8.57 23.83 30.40
N ASP A 227 8.86 22.56 30.71
CA ASP A 227 10.04 22.14 31.48
C ASP A 227 11.37 22.31 30.70
N LEU A 228 11.32 22.57 29.39
CA LEU A 228 12.51 22.80 28.57
C LEU A 228 12.90 24.28 28.57
N GLU A 229 14.20 24.55 28.56
CA GLU A 229 14.71 25.91 28.34
C GLU A 229 14.19 26.48 27.00
N PRO A 230 13.88 27.79 26.92
CA PRO A 230 13.30 28.39 25.72
C PRO A 230 14.10 28.14 24.44
N GLU A 231 15.43 28.10 24.56
CA GLU A 231 16.38 27.83 23.46
C GLU A 231 16.32 26.38 22.96
N LYS A 232 15.86 25.46 23.81
CA LYS A 232 15.71 24.02 23.50
C LYS A 232 14.31 23.67 23.01
N CYS A 233 13.35 24.60 23.11
CA CYS A 233 11.97 24.43 22.64
C CYS A 233 11.88 24.54 21.11
N THR A 234 12.48 23.56 20.43
CA THR A 234 12.51 23.43 18.96
C THR A 234 11.42 22.49 18.46
N ASP A 235 11.16 22.50 17.15
CA ASP A 235 10.23 21.55 16.50
C ASP A 235 10.65 20.08 16.75
N ASP A 236 11.96 19.82 16.83
CA ASP A 236 12.51 18.50 17.12
C ASP A 236 12.28 18.08 18.57
N ALA A 237 12.36 19.03 19.51
CA ALA A 237 11.99 18.81 20.90
C ALA A 237 10.49 18.48 21.02
N ALA A 238 9.62 19.25 20.36
CA ALA A 238 8.19 18.96 20.30
C ALA A 238 7.89 17.59 19.68
N ALA A 239 8.63 17.20 18.64
CA ALA A 239 8.48 15.88 18.04
C ALA A 239 8.95 14.75 18.97
N SER A 240 10.00 14.99 19.77
CA SER A 240 10.50 14.04 20.76
C SER A 240 9.53 13.88 21.93
N VAL A 241 9.05 14.97 22.51
CA VAL A 241 8.00 14.97 23.55
C VAL A 241 6.74 14.27 23.06
N PHE A 242 6.30 14.57 21.84
CA PHE A 242 5.13 13.94 21.23
C PHE A 242 5.27 12.40 21.16
N ARG A 243 6.43 11.91 20.70
CA ARG A 243 6.71 10.47 20.62
C ARG A 243 6.82 9.82 21.99
N GLU A 244 7.46 10.50 22.93
CA GLU A 244 7.65 9.99 24.29
C GLU A 244 6.31 9.84 25.03
N VAL A 245 5.48 10.88 25.01
CA VAL A 245 4.18 10.88 25.72
C VAL A 245 3.22 9.85 25.12
N LEU A 246 3.19 9.69 23.80
CA LEU A 246 2.32 8.70 23.16
C LEU A 246 2.89 7.28 23.20
N GLY A 247 4.18 7.16 23.45
CA GLY A 247 4.95 5.92 23.43
C GLY A 247 5.25 5.40 22.03
N HIS A 248 6.12 4.39 21.97
CA HIS A 248 6.53 3.74 20.74
C HIS A 248 5.77 2.44 20.49
N ARG A 249 5.49 2.13 19.21
CA ARG A 249 5.07 0.80 18.77
C ARG A 249 5.74 0.50 17.43
N PRO A 250 6.44 -0.64 17.28
CA PRO A 250 7.03 -1.02 16.00
C PRO A 250 6.00 -0.99 14.87
N GLY A 251 6.35 -0.40 13.74
CA GLY A 251 5.49 -0.29 12.56
C GLY A 251 4.29 0.66 12.69
N TYR A 252 4.16 1.44 13.78
CA TYR A 252 3.05 2.38 13.94
C TYR A 252 3.46 3.71 14.56
N ALA A 253 3.25 4.80 13.82
CA ALA A 253 3.45 6.16 14.29
C ALA A 253 2.26 6.60 15.15
N ARG A 254 2.34 6.34 16.46
CA ARG A 254 1.28 6.71 17.41
C ARG A 254 0.96 8.21 17.30
N GLY A 255 -0.33 8.54 17.29
CA GLY A 255 -0.80 9.92 17.16
C GLY A 255 -0.88 10.46 15.73
N LEU A 256 -0.13 9.90 14.77
CA LEU A 256 -0.03 10.35 13.37
C LEU A 256 -0.78 9.46 12.37
N GLY A 257 -1.49 8.46 12.88
CA GLY A 257 -2.31 7.56 12.09
C GLY A 257 -1.47 6.58 11.25
N GLU A 258 -2.16 5.66 10.58
CA GLU A 258 -1.54 4.57 9.82
C GLU A 258 -0.81 5.02 8.55
N MET A 259 -1.06 6.26 8.10
CA MET A 259 -0.55 6.77 6.83
C MET A 259 0.85 7.37 6.94
N VAL A 260 1.39 7.51 8.15
CA VAL A 260 2.78 7.93 8.38
C VAL A 260 3.63 6.68 8.63
N ILE A 261 4.70 6.52 7.85
CA ILE A 261 5.71 5.48 8.08
C ILE A 261 6.53 5.92 9.30
N PRO A 262 6.65 5.08 10.36
CA PRO A 262 7.46 5.41 11.52
C PRO A 262 8.92 5.63 11.15
N GLU A 263 9.60 6.54 11.83
CA GLU A 263 10.99 6.87 11.53
C GLU A 263 11.93 5.66 11.69
N SER A 264 11.71 4.83 12.72
CA SER A 264 12.47 3.58 12.89
C SER A 264 12.30 2.60 11.74
N THR A 265 11.15 2.61 11.06
CA THR A 265 10.95 1.79 9.85
C THR A 265 11.71 2.39 8.68
N ARG A 266 11.62 3.72 8.50
CA ARG A 266 12.34 4.44 7.43
C ARG A 266 13.86 4.28 7.53
N GLN A 267 14.41 4.34 8.74
CA GLN A 267 15.85 4.16 8.98
C GLN A 267 16.31 2.78 8.53
N ARG A 268 15.63 1.71 8.99
CA ARG A 268 15.92 0.34 8.56
C ARG A 268 15.77 0.13 7.05
N ASP A 269 14.75 0.75 6.44
CA ASP A 269 14.52 0.60 5.00
C ASP A 269 15.65 1.27 4.21
N ARG A 270 16.14 2.44 4.65
CA ARG A 270 17.32 3.11 4.06
C ARG A 270 18.60 2.29 4.23
N GLU A 271 18.79 1.68 5.39
CA GLU A 271 19.95 0.79 5.65
C GLU A 271 19.93 -0.41 4.71
N ARG A 272 18.78 -1.08 4.56
CA ARG A 272 18.59 -2.20 3.62
C ARG A 272 18.80 -1.79 2.17
N GLU A 273 18.31 -0.61 1.77
CA GLU A 273 18.50 -0.09 0.42
C GLU A 273 19.99 0.16 0.14
N LYS A 274 20.72 0.70 1.12
CA LYS A 274 22.18 0.88 1.02
C LYS A 274 22.91 -0.45 0.87
N GLU A 275 22.54 -1.47 1.64
CA GLU A 275 23.10 -2.83 1.54
C GLU A 275 22.80 -3.46 0.17
N TYR A 276 21.56 -3.33 -0.31
CA TYR A 276 21.16 -3.83 -1.62
C TYR A 276 21.95 -3.17 -2.76
N LEU A 277 22.09 -1.84 -2.73
CA LEU A 277 22.87 -1.11 -3.74
C LEU A 277 24.35 -1.52 -3.73
N ALA A 278 24.92 -1.79 -2.55
CA ALA A 278 26.28 -2.30 -2.44
C ALA A 278 26.42 -3.70 -3.08
N SER A 279 25.47 -4.61 -2.83
CA SER A 279 25.43 -5.94 -3.44
C SER A 279 25.24 -5.90 -4.96
N VAL A 280 24.39 -4.99 -5.48
CA VAL A 280 24.22 -4.80 -6.92
C VAL A 280 25.51 -4.34 -7.58
N GLU A 281 26.23 -3.41 -6.96
CA GLU A 281 27.51 -2.91 -7.48
C GLU A 281 28.59 -4.01 -7.47
N GLU A 282 28.62 -4.85 -6.45
CA GLU A 282 29.51 -6.02 -6.38
C GLU A 282 29.21 -7.03 -7.50
N HIS A 283 27.94 -7.44 -7.65
CA HIS A 283 27.53 -8.36 -8.71
C HIS A 283 27.80 -7.80 -10.12
N LYS A 284 27.72 -6.48 -10.28
CA LYS A 284 28.07 -5.84 -11.56
C LYS A 284 29.56 -5.97 -11.85
N LYS A 285 30.43 -5.77 -10.86
CA LYS A 285 31.88 -5.98 -11.00
C LYS A 285 32.21 -7.43 -11.30
N ASP A 286 31.58 -8.37 -10.62
CA ASP A 286 31.75 -9.80 -10.89
C ASP A 286 31.33 -10.16 -12.32
N ALA A 287 30.18 -9.64 -12.77
CA ALA A 287 29.69 -9.87 -14.14
C ALA A 287 30.66 -9.32 -15.20
N ASP A 288 31.21 -8.12 -14.99
CA ASP A 288 32.21 -7.52 -15.88
C ASP A 288 33.53 -8.32 -15.88
N HIS A 289 33.92 -8.85 -14.71
CA HIS A 289 35.08 -9.73 -14.58
C HIS A 289 34.90 -11.05 -15.36
N TYR A 290 33.78 -11.76 -15.15
CA TYR A 290 33.49 -12.99 -15.89
C TYR A 290 33.35 -12.76 -17.39
N LYS A 291 32.78 -11.63 -17.80
CA LYS A 291 32.70 -11.24 -19.21
C LYS A 291 34.09 -11.08 -19.82
N THR A 292 35.01 -10.43 -19.12
CA THR A 292 36.40 -10.26 -19.56
C THR A 292 37.10 -11.61 -19.74
N GLN A 293 36.99 -12.51 -18.75
CA GLN A 293 37.55 -13.87 -18.87
C GLN A 293 36.95 -14.67 -20.04
N LEU A 294 35.64 -14.56 -20.27
CA LEU A 294 34.98 -15.22 -21.40
C LEU A 294 35.48 -14.68 -22.75
N ASP A 295 35.73 -13.37 -22.85
CA ASP A 295 36.27 -12.76 -24.07
C ASP A 295 37.72 -13.16 -24.33
N GLU A 296 38.54 -13.30 -23.27
CA GLU A 296 39.90 -13.84 -23.34
C GLU A 296 39.89 -15.30 -23.83
N MET A 297 39.12 -16.20 -23.19
CA MET A 297 39.01 -17.59 -23.62
C MET A 297 38.48 -17.73 -25.06
N ARG A 298 37.54 -16.87 -25.47
CA ARG A 298 37.04 -16.82 -26.86
C ARG A 298 38.15 -16.39 -27.83
N GLY A 299 39.02 -15.48 -27.40
CA GLY A 299 40.25 -15.11 -28.12
C GLY A 299 41.18 -16.30 -28.31
N GLU A 300 41.52 -16.99 -27.23
CA GLU A 300 42.39 -18.17 -27.25
C GLU A 300 41.82 -19.29 -28.14
N MET A 301 40.51 -19.55 -28.05
CA MET A 301 39.82 -20.54 -28.88
C MET A 301 39.93 -20.22 -30.37
N ARG A 302 39.84 -18.94 -30.77
CA ARG A 302 40.02 -18.52 -32.16
C ARG A 302 41.43 -18.82 -32.65
N VAL A 303 42.45 -18.50 -31.85
CA VAL A 303 43.84 -18.79 -32.19
C VAL A 303 44.08 -20.30 -32.35
N LEU A 304 43.49 -21.12 -31.47
CA LEU A 304 43.56 -22.58 -31.60
C LEU A 304 42.89 -23.10 -32.88
N LEU A 305 41.71 -22.59 -33.23
CA LEU A 305 41.01 -22.97 -34.46
C LEU A 305 41.79 -22.55 -35.72
N GLU A 306 42.39 -21.36 -35.73
CA GLU A 306 43.26 -20.92 -36.84
C GLU A 306 44.47 -21.83 -36.99
N ARG A 307 45.13 -22.18 -35.88
CA ARG A 307 46.26 -23.12 -35.89
C ARG A 307 45.87 -24.50 -36.39
N GLN A 308 44.70 -25.01 -36.01
CA GLN A 308 44.16 -26.27 -36.51
C GLN A 308 43.94 -26.22 -38.03
N ASN A 309 43.32 -25.15 -38.53
CA ASN A 309 43.09 -24.96 -39.96
C ASN A 309 44.42 -24.89 -40.76
N GLU A 310 45.45 -24.25 -40.21
CA GLU A 310 46.78 -24.24 -40.83
C GLU A 310 47.41 -25.63 -40.90
N ILE A 311 47.31 -26.42 -39.83
CA ILE A 311 47.79 -27.79 -39.78
C ILE A 311 47.05 -28.63 -40.83
N ASP A 312 45.72 -28.55 -40.87
CA ASP A 312 44.90 -29.27 -41.85
C ASP A 312 45.25 -28.89 -43.28
N LYS A 313 45.52 -27.60 -43.55
CA LYS A 313 45.95 -27.12 -44.87
C LYS A 313 47.32 -27.68 -45.26
N LYS A 314 48.27 -27.73 -44.33
CA LYS A 314 49.58 -28.35 -44.54
C LYS A 314 49.46 -29.85 -44.80
N LEU A 315 48.64 -30.56 -44.03
CA LEU A 315 48.36 -31.99 -44.25
C LEU A 315 47.75 -32.23 -45.64
N ARG A 316 46.74 -31.46 -46.04
CA ARG A 316 46.14 -31.56 -47.38
C ARG A 316 47.17 -31.29 -48.48
N SER A 317 48.02 -30.29 -48.32
CA SER A 317 49.13 -30.01 -49.25
C SER A 317 50.11 -31.17 -49.33
N PHE A 318 50.45 -31.79 -48.20
CA PHE A 318 51.37 -32.92 -48.15
C PHE A 318 50.79 -34.14 -48.89
N PHE A 319 49.53 -34.49 -48.64
CA PHE A 319 48.84 -35.58 -49.34
C PHE A 319 48.56 -35.29 -50.83
N ALA A 320 48.42 -34.03 -51.22
CA ALA A 320 48.28 -33.65 -52.64
C ALA A 320 49.62 -33.76 -53.40
N ASN A 321 50.74 -33.47 -52.74
CA ASN A 321 52.09 -33.54 -53.34
C ASN A 321 52.70 -34.95 -53.32
N PHE A 322 52.14 -35.86 -52.51
CA PHE A 322 52.45 -37.28 -52.50
C PHE A 322 51.16 -38.08 -52.69
N PRO A 323 50.68 -38.26 -53.94
CA PRO A 323 49.57 -39.15 -54.19
C PRO A 323 50.00 -40.55 -53.75
N SER A 324 49.17 -41.20 -52.94
CA SER A 324 49.29 -42.63 -52.71
C SER A 324 49.41 -43.32 -54.07
N HIS A 325 50.59 -43.84 -54.38
CA HIS A 325 50.71 -44.93 -55.33
C HIS A 325 50.00 -46.10 -54.67
N GLY A 326 48.68 -46.21 -54.92
CA GLY A 326 47.95 -47.43 -54.67
C GLY A 326 48.60 -48.52 -55.51
N GLU A 327 49.49 -49.29 -54.89
CA GLU A 327 49.91 -50.58 -55.40
C GLU A 327 48.67 -51.46 -55.49
N SER A 328 48.18 -51.58 -56.72
CA SER A 328 47.43 -52.75 -57.18
C SER A 328 48.38 -53.95 -57.12
N LEU A 329 48.33 -54.72 -56.05
CA LEU A 329 48.71 -56.12 -56.01
C LEU A 329 47.44 -56.86 -55.58
N GLY A 330 46.80 -57.67 -56.44
CA GLY A 330 47.43 -58.74 -57.20
C GLY A 330 47.43 -59.98 -56.31
N GLU A 331 46.45 -60.84 -56.57
CA GLU A 331 46.17 -62.19 -56.07
C GLU A 331 47.33 -62.99 -55.44
N THR A 332 47.03 -63.77 -54.39
CA THR A 332 47.01 -65.26 -54.37
C THR A 332 47.15 -65.79 -52.93
N GLN A 333 46.10 -66.38 -52.34
CA GLN A 333 45.78 -67.81 -52.32
C GLN A 333 44.53 -68.07 -51.48
#